data_AF-A0A8X7YNJ1-F1
#
_entry.id   AF-A0A8X7YNJ1-F1
#
_cell.length_a   1.000
_cell.length_b   1.000
_cell.length_c   1.000
_cell.angle_alpha   90.00
_cell.angle_beta   90.00
_cell.angle_gamma   90.00
#
_symmetry.space_group_name_H-M   'P 1'
#
loop_
_entity.id
_entity.type
_entity.pdbx_description
1 polymer ?
#
loop_
_entity_poly.entity_id
_entity_poly.type
_entity_poly.pdbx_seq_one_letter_code
_entity_poly.pdbx_strand_id
1 'polypeptide(L)'
;MAEKILPATLFVSVLLVLSVDQASSDESDHRYRQGDQVPFYVNKVGPFHNPCETYRYFDLPYCLPDNAKEKRLSLGEVLNGDRLVSGPFPIEFLRERKSVPVCKKKLSKEDVAKFRAVVDGDYYYQMYFDDLPVWGFLGMVDKRQQRYYLFNHIHLNIYYNKDRVVEITSYTHRNAVVELTEDKEVDVEFLSTVEWKETDVPFEKRMAKYSQSSSLPRHLEIHWNSVINSCMAVLLLAGFLAAILRILNNDSVKYANDEELAEETGWKCIHGDVFRYPKHKSLLAACLGSGTQLLTLTVFIFILALVGVFYPYNRGALLTALVVLYALTSGIAGYTATSFYCQLGGTNWVRNLLLTGCLFCGPLLLTFCFLNAVAVAYTATAALPPGTIVVIALIWTLVSSPLLVLGGIIGKNSKAEFQAPCRTAENPREIPPLRWYRQTVPQMAIAGLLPFILIHTELYYIFASVWGHRIYTIYNILFIVFITLLIVTALITATLTHLQLAAEDHRWWWRYAFSCNLSNV
;
A
#
# COMPACT_ATOMS: atom_id res chain seq x y z
N MET A 1 0.34 -40.65 -17.06
CA MET A 1 -0.90 -39.84 -17.06
C MET A 1 -0.59 -38.34 -16.84
N ALA A 2 0.55 -37.84 -17.35
CA ALA A 2 1.01 -36.46 -17.15
C ALA A 2 1.38 -35.73 -18.47
N GLU A 3 1.12 -36.35 -19.63
CA GLU A 3 1.48 -35.77 -20.95
C GLU A 3 0.28 -35.24 -21.74
N LYS A 4 -0.96 -35.33 -21.22
CA LYS A 4 -2.17 -34.91 -21.94
C LYS A 4 -2.83 -33.63 -21.43
N ILE A 5 -2.28 -32.98 -20.38
CA ILE A 5 -2.88 -31.78 -19.78
C ILE A 5 -2.26 -30.48 -20.33
N LEU A 6 -1.03 -30.53 -20.84
CA LEU A 6 -0.34 -29.37 -21.40
C LEU A 6 -0.91 -28.80 -22.73
N PRO A 7 -1.48 -29.60 -23.67
CA PRO A 7 -2.02 -29.04 -24.90
C PRO A 7 -3.42 -28.43 -24.72
N ALA A 8 -4.16 -28.80 -23.67
CA ALA A 8 -5.52 -28.28 -23.43
C ALA A 8 -5.49 -26.84 -22.86
N THR A 9 -4.50 -26.53 -22.01
CA THR A 9 -4.33 -25.17 -21.47
C THR A 9 -3.81 -24.20 -22.52
N LEU A 10 -2.95 -24.65 -23.45
CA LEU A 10 -2.46 -23.83 -24.55
C LEU A 10 -3.53 -23.54 -25.61
N PHE A 11 -4.45 -24.47 -25.85
CA PHE A 11 -5.54 -24.29 -26.81
C PHE A 11 -6.61 -23.29 -26.32
N VAL A 12 -6.86 -23.26 -25.00
CA VAL A 12 -7.76 -22.27 -24.37
C VAL A 12 -7.13 -20.87 -24.39
N SER A 13 -5.82 -20.74 -24.19
CA SER A 13 -5.14 -19.44 -24.27
C SER A 13 -5.02 -18.91 -25.70
N VAL A 14 -5.00 -19.77 -26.73
CA VAL A 14 -4.98 -19.33 -28.14
C VAL A 14 -6.39 -18.98 -28.65
N LEU A 15 -7.44 -19.63 -28.15
CA LEU A 15 -8.84 -19.26 -28.46
C LEU A 15 -9.25 -17.91 -27.83
N LEU A 16 -8.67 -17.54 -26.69
CA LEU A 16 -8.85 -16.21 -26.08
C LEU A 16 -8.13 -15.07 -26.83
N VAL A 17 -7.20 -15.39 -27.74
CA VAL A 17 -6.44 -14.41 -28.54
C VAL A 17 -7.04 -14.20 -29.94
N LEU A 18 -7.98 -15.05 -30.37
CA LEU A 18 -8.56 -15.02 -31.72
C LEU A 18 -10.00 -14.48 -31.81
N SER A 19 -10.60 -14.03 -30.71
CA SER A 19 -11.75 -13.12 -30.78
C SER A 19 -11.25 -11.72 -31.13
N VAL A 20 -11.01 -11.50 -32.42
CA VAL A 20 -10.89 -10.16 -33.01
C VAL A 20 -12.26 -9.51 -32.84
N ASP A 21 -12.43 -8.77 -31.74
CA ASP A 21 -13.55 -7.87 -31.59
C ASP A 21 -13.47 -6.84 -32.72
N GLN A 22 -14.53 -6.76 -33.52
CA GLN A 22 -14.77 -5.59 -34.35
C GLN A 22 -14.72 -4.39 -33.42
N ALA A 23 -13.74 -3.50 -33.61
CA ALA A 23 -13.54 -2.29 -32.83
C ALA A 23 -14.80 -1.40 -32.86
N SER A 24 -15.71 -1.69 -31.94
CA SER A 24 -16.79 -0.82 -31.52
C SER A 24 -16.17 0.31 -30.70
N SER A 25 -16.67 1.53 -30.82
CA SER A 25 -16.34 2.55 -29.82
C SER A 25 -16.85 2.04 -28.47
N ASP A 26 -15.94 1.83 -27.52
CA ASP A 26 -16.28 1.32 -26.19
C ASP A 26 -15.38 1.95 -25.13
N GLU A 27 -15.87 1.95 -23.88
CA GLU A 27 -15.19 2.40 -22.66
C GLU A 27 -13.85 1.65 -22.45
N SER A 28 -13.68 0.47 -23.06
CA SER A 28 -12.44 -0.32 -23.00
C SER A 28 -11.33 0.18 -23.93
N ASP A 29 -11.68 0.69 -25.11
CA ASP A 29 -10.71 0.99 -26.17
C ASP A 29 -10.33 2.48 -26.20
N HIS A 30 -11.04 3.32 -25.44
CA HIS A 30 -10.86 4.77 -25.35
C HIS A 30 -10.87 5.47 -26.73
N ARG A 31 -11.66 4.93 -27.67
CA ARG A 31 -11.82 5.45 -29.02
C ARG A 31 -13.26 5.90 -29.25
N TYR A 32 -13.40 7.12 -29.73
CA TYR A 32 -14.69 7.79 -29.86
C TYR A 32 -14.88 8.34 -31.27
N ARG A 33 -16.07 8.14 -31.83
CA ARG A 33 -16.53 8.86 -33.03
C ARG A 33 -17.20 10.15 -32.61
N GLN A 34 -17.27 11.11 -33.53
CA GLN A 34 -17.96 12.36 -33.27
C GLN A 34 -19.41 12.12 -32.86
N GLY A 35 -19.82 12.70 -31.73
CA GLY A 35 -21.15 12.51 -31.14
C GLY A 35 -21.30 11.31 -30.21
N ASP A 36 -20.29 10.43 -30.11
CA ASP A 36 -20.32 9.32 -29.14
C ASP A 36 -20.31 9.88 -27.71
N GLN A 37 -21.03 9.22 -26.80
CA GLN A 37 -21.01 9.59 -25.39
C GLN A 37 -19.70 9.14 -24.75
N VAL A 38 -18.99 10.08 -24.12
CA VAL A 38 -17.76 9.79 -23.40
C VAL A 38 -18.11 9.56 -21.92
N PRO A 39 -17.63 8.47 -21.29
CA PRO A 39 -17.92 8.16 -19.89
C PRO A 39 -17.47 9.29 -18.95
N PHE A 40 -18.42 9.85 -18.20
CA PHE A 40 -18.20 10.88 -17.21
C PHE A 40 -18.85 10.48 -15.88
N TYR A 41 -18.05 10.41 -14.82
CA TYR A 41 -18.48 9.96 -13.51
C TYR A 41 -18.06 10.95 -12.42
N VAL A 42 -18.97 11.25 -11.49
CA VAL A 42 -18.63 11.94 -10.24
C VAL A 42 -18.27 10.92 -9.17
N ASN A 43 -17.30 11.23 -8.31
CA ASN A 43 -16.82 10.31 -7.28
C ASN A 43 -17.16 10.81 -5.87
N LYS A 44 -16.34 11.73 -5.36
CA LYS A 44 -16.35 12.12 -3.96
C LYS A 44 -15.97 13.58 -3.77
N VAL A 45 -16.31 14.10 -2.60
CA VAL A 45 -15.93 15.42 -2.11
C VAL A 45 -15.29 15.29 -0.75
N GLY A 46 -14.39 16.20 -0.39
CA GLY A 46 -13.76 16.21 0.93
C GLY A 46 -12.95 17.47 1.18
N PRO A 47 -12.64 17.79 2.44
CA PRO A 47 -11.79 18.92 2.79
C PRO A 47 -10.38 18.73 2.23
N PHE A 48 -9.82 19.77 1.62
CA PHE A 48 -8.46 19.72 1.08
C PHE A 48 -7.39 19.44 2.15
N HIS A 49 -7.63 19.92 3.37
CA HIS A 49 -6.72 19.73 4.50
C HIS A 49 -6.80 18.34 5.16
N ASN A 50 -7.84 17.54 4.87
CA ASN A 50 -8.00 16.18 5.39
C ASN A 50 -8.52 15.22 4.29
N PRO A 51 -7.67 14.74 3.38
CA PRO A 51 -8.11 13.98 2.20
C PRO A 51 -8.66 12.59 2.51
N CYS A 52 -8.44 12.07 3.72
CA CYS A 52 -9.00 10.79 4.17
C CYS A 52 -10.50 10.89 4.47
N GLU A 53 -10.98 12.08 4.83
CA GLU A 53 -12.39 12.35 5.05
C GLU A 53 -13.05 12.67 3.72
N THR A 54 -13.86 11.73 3.22
CA THR A 54 -14.51 11.86 1.92
C THR A 54 -15.96 11.45 2.00
N TYR A 55 -16.80 12.14 1.24
CA TYR A 55 -18.26 11.97 1.15
C TYR A 55 -18.67 11.81 -0.31
N ARG A 56 -19.85 11.25 -0.58
CA ARG A 56 -20.32 11.13 -1.97
C ARG A 56 -20.62 12.52 -2.51
N TYR A 57 -20.35 12.72 -3.79
CA TYR A 57 -20.60 14.03 -4.42
C TYR A 57 -22.05 14.51 -4.24
N PHE A 58 -23.02 13.59 -4.30
CA PHE A 58 -24.44 13.86 -4.14
C PHE A 58 -24.95 13.82 -2.68
N ASP A 59 -24.07 13.63 -1.68
CA ASP A 59 -24.44 13.90 -0.28
C ASP A 59 -24.55 15.43 -0.04
N LEU A 60 -23.89 16.23 -0.88
CA LEU A 60 -24.11 17.67 -0.97
C LEU A 60 -25.39 17.99 -1.74
N PRO A 61 -26.03 19.14 -1.49
CA PRO A 61 -27.30 19.49 -2.11
C PRO A 61 -27.17 19.92 -3.58
N TYR A 62 -26.41 19.18 -4.40
CA TYR A 62 -26.44 19.25 -5.86
C TYR A 62 -27.71 18.62 -6.45
N CYS A 63 -27.86 18.70 -7.76
CA CYS A 63 -28.96 18.07 -8.49
C CYS A 63 -28.57 16.63 -8.83
N LEU A 64 -29.39 15.68 -8.38
CA LEU A 64 -29.25 14.29 -8.78
C LEU A 64 -29.95 14.09 -10.14
N PRO A 65 -29.25 13.58 -11.17
CA PRO A 65 -29.91 13.30 -12.45
C PRO A 65 -30.88 12.12 -12.31
N ASP A 66 -32.06 12.19 -12.94
CA ASP A 66 -33.14 11.19 -12.81
C ASP A 66 -32.70 9.76 -13.21
N ASN A 67 -31.73 9.66 -14.11
CA ASN A 67 -31.17 8.39 -14.61
C ASN A 67 -29.74 8.14 -14.10
N ALA A 68 -29.38 8.64 -12.93
CA ALA A 68 -28.08 8.40 -12.31
C ALA A 68 -27.82 6.89 -12.15
N LYS A 69 -26.86 6.35 -12.92
CA LYS A 69 -26.43 4.95 -12.79
C LYS A 69 -25.15 4.90 -11.97
N GLU A 70 -25.12 4.00 -11.00
CA GLU A 70 -23.89 3.66 -10.30
C GLU A 70 -23.01 2.79 -11.20
N LYS A 71 -21.73 3.13 -11.34
CA LYS A 71 -20.77 2.30 -12.07
C LYS A 71 -20.44 1.07 -11.22
N ARG A 72 -20.38 -0.11 -11.85
CA ARG A 72 -19.86 -1.32 -11.19
C ARG A 72 -18.36 -1.15 -10.99
N LEU A 73 -17.94 -1.16 -9.73
CA LEU A 73 -16.55 -0.95 -9.33
C LEU A 73 -15.82 -2.28 -9.14
N SER A 74 -14.53 -2.28 -9.44
CA SER A 74 -13.60 -3.33 -9.05
C SER A 74 -13.43 -3.38 -7.51
N LEU A 75 -12.95 -4.51 -7.00
CA LEU A 75 -12.68 -4.67 -5.55
C LEU A 75 -11.78 -3.55 -5.03
N GLY A 76 -10.71 -3.23 -5.76
CA GLY A 76 -9.76 -2.19 -5.37
C GLY A 76 -10.32 -0.77 -5.41
N GLU A 77 -11.19 -0.44 -6.37
CA GLU A 77 -11.88 0.86 -6.40
C GLU A 77 -12.78 1.03 -5.17
N VAL A 78 -13.50 -0.04 -4.78
CA VAL A 78 -14.31 -0.01 -3.56
C VAL A 78 -13.44 0.15 -2.31
N LEU A 79 -12.29 -0.55 -2.26
CA LEU A 79 -11.33 -0.43 -1.16
C LEU A 79 -10.67 0.96 -1.09
N ASN A 80 -10.56 1.66 -2.22
CA ASN A 80 -10.08 3.04 -2.29
C ASN A 80 -11.15 4.08 -1.85
N GLY A 81 -12.36 3.61 -1.53
CA GLY A 81 -13.50 4.45 -1.15
C GLY A 81 -14.14 5.18 -2.32
N ASP A 82 -14.01 4.65 -3.55
CA ASP A 82 -14.64 5.22 -4.73
C ASP A 82 -16.14 4.90 -4.77
N ARG A 83 -16.94 5.88 -5.22
CA ARG A 83 -18.40 5.89 -5.29
C ARG A 83 -18.82 6.57 -6.59
N LEU A 84 -18.57 5.89 -7.70
CA LEU A 84 -18.78 6.46 -9.03
C LEU A 84 -20.24 6.42 -9.44
N VAL A 85 -20.78 7.60 -9.73
CA VAL A 85 -22.13 7.79 -10.25
C VAL A 85 -22.04 8.57 -11.56
N SER A 86 -22.94 8.31 -12.51
CA SER A 86 -23.01 9.07 -13.75
C SER A 86 -22.97 10.58 -13.49
N GLY A 87 -22.19 11.29 -14.30
CA GLY A 87 -22.03 12.73 -14.19
C GLY A 87 -23.35 13.49 -14.35
N PRO A 88 -23.41 14.74 -13.88
CA PRO A 88 -24.64 15.53 -13.87
C PRO A 88 -25.16 15.92 -15.27
N PHE A 89 -24.34 15.79 -16.31
CA PHE A 89 -24.72 16.03 -17.70
C PHE A 89 -23.93 15.11 -18.65
N PRO A 90 -24.53 14.69 -19.78
CA PRO A 90 -23.83 13.91 -20.79
C PRO A 90 -22.86 14.77 -21.58
N ILE A 91 -21.68 14.22 -21.87
CA ILE A 91 -20.64 14.84 -22.68
C ILE A 91 -20.46 13.98 -23.93
N GLU A 92 -20.60 14.60 -25.10
CA GLU A 92 -20.45 13.95 -26.39
C GLU A 92 -19.12 14.37 -27.03
N PHE A 93 -18.43 13.41 -27.65
CA PHE A 93 -17.13 13.61 -28.25
C PHE A 93 -17.19 14.65 -29.38
N LEU A 94 -16.30 15.66 -29.32
CA LEU A 94 -16.21 16.79 -30.25
C LEU A 94 -17.47 17.66 -30.36
N ARG A 95 -18.34 17.65 -29.35
CA ARG A 95 -19.50 18.55 -29.28
C ARG A 95 -19.29 19.60 -28.19
N GLU A 96 -18.98 20.82 -28.61
CA GLU A 96 -18.85 21.96 -27.71
C GLU A 96 -20.20 22.38 -27.11
N ARG A 97 -20.17 22.80 -25.84
CA ARG A 97 -21.32 23.35 -25.12
C ARG A 97 -20.85 24.54 -24.29
N LYS A 98 -21.50 25.70 -24.43
CA LYS A 98 -21.11 26.92 -23.70
C LYS A 98 -22.25 27.38 -22.80
N SER A 99 -21.97 27.47 -21.51
CA SER A 99 -22.90 27.96 -20.47
C SER A 99 -24.28 27.30 -20.51
N VAL A 100 -24.30 25.96 -20.62
CA VAL A 100 -25.55 25.20 -20.63
C VAL A 100 -26.02 24.96 -19.20
N PRO A 101 -27.29 25.26 -18.86
CA PRO A 101 -27.84 24.97 -17.55
C PRO A 101 -27.92 23.47 -17.35
N VAL A 102 -27.24 22.98 -16.31
CA VAL A 102 -27.28 21.59 -15.86
C VAL A 102 -28.55 21.38 -15.05
N CYS A 103 -28.82 22.27 -14.10
CA CYS A 103 -30.04 22.26 -13.31
C CYS A 103 -30.25 23.59 -12.57
N LYS A 104 -31.49 23.81 -12.13
CA LYS A 104 -31.86 24.89 -11.21
C LYS A 104 -32.31 24.28 -9.89
N LYS A 105 -31.82 24.81 -8.79
CA LYS A 105 -32.19 24.34 -7.46
C LYS A 105 -32.37 25.52 -6.51
N LYS A 106 -33.49 25.51 -5.80
CA LYS A 106 -33.73 26.44 -4.70
C LYS A 106 -33.15 25.84 -3.42
N LEU A 107 -32.08 26.43 -2.91
CA LEU A 107 -31.41 25.97 -1.70
C LEU A 107 -32.18 26.43 -0.46
N SER A 108 -32.50 25.50 0.43
CA SER A 108 -33.06 25.82 1.74
C SER A 108 -31.99 26.46 2.64
N LYS A 109 -32.40 27.03 3.78
CA LYS A 109 -31.44 27.56 4.78
C LYS A 109 -30.46 26.50 5.27
N GLU A 110 -30.91 25.26 5.42
CA GLU A 110 -30.06 24.13 5.81
C GLU A 110 -29.06 23.76 4.72
N ASP A 111 -29.47 23.79 3.44
CA ASP A 111 -28.59 23.53 2.30
C ASP A 111 -27.51 24.61 2.17
N VAL A 112 -27.89 25.87 2.37
CA VAL A 112 -26.95 27.00 2.38
C VAL A 112 -25.95 26.86 3.52
N ALA A 113 -26.39 26.49 4.73
CA ALA A 113 -25.49 26.23 5.85
C ALA A 113 -24.51 25.08 5.57
N LYS A 114 -24.99 23.97 4.96
CA LYS A 114 -24.14 22.85 4.53
C LYS A 114 -23.09 23.30 3.51
N PHE A 115 -23.48 23.99 2.45
CA PHE A 115 -22.52 24.50 1.47
C PHE A 115 -21.56 25.52 2.07
N ARG A 116 -22.01 26.37 3.00
CA ARG A 116 -21.13 27.33 3.70
C ARG A 116 -20.04 26.60 4.49
N ALA A 117 -20.40 25.56 5.25
CA ALA A 117 -19.43 24.76 6.00
C ALA A 117 -18.41 24.07 5.07
N VAL A 118 -18.87 23.57 3.92
CA VAL A 118 -18.04 22.94 2.89
C VAL A 118 -17.08 23.94 2.24
N VAL A 119 -17.54 25.16 1.97
CA VAL A 119 -16.70 26.24 1.43
C VAL A 119 -15.70 26.73 2.46
N ASP A 120 -16.10 26.84 3.74
CA ASP A 120 -15.20 27.20 4.85
C ASP A 120 -14.06 26.18 5.03
N GLY A 121 -14.36 24.88 4.85
CA GLY A 121 -13.39 23.79 4.92
C GLY A 121 -12.55 23.57 3.67
N ASP A 122 -12.57 24.48 2.69
CA ASP A 122 -11.85 24.38 1.40
C ASP A 122 -12.06 23.02 0.71
N TYR A 123 -13.31 22.55 0.63
CA TYR A 123 -13.59 21.25 0.04
C TYR A 123 -13.33 21.22 -1.47
N TYR A 124 -12.79 20.10 -1.93
CA TYR A 124 -12.62 19.77 -3.34
C TYR A 124 -13.61 18.68 -3.77
N TYR A 125 -13.89 18.63 -5.06
CA TYR A 125 -14.55 17.50 -5.70
C TYR A 125 -13.55 16.69 -6.52
N GLN A 126 -13.84 15.40 -6.68
CA GLN A 126 -13.16 14.50 -7.59
C GLN A 126 -14.15 13.88 -8.56
N MET A 127 -13.83 13.97 -9.85
CA MET A 127 -14.59 13.37 -10.95
C MET A 127 -13.64 12.61 -11.87
N TYR A 128 -14.19 11.81 -12.77
CA TYR A 128 -13.46 11.06 -13.78
C TYR A 128 -14.12 11.21 -15.14
N PHE A 129 -13.33 11.50 -16.15
CA PHE A 129 -13.75 11.62 -17.54
C PHE A 129 -12.82 10.78 -18.41
N ASP A 130 -13.34 9.76 -19.10
CA ASP A 130 -12.50 8.79 -19.83
C ASP A 130 -11.35 8.21 -18.95
N ASP A 131 -11.67 7.86 -17.70
CA ASP A 131 -10.73 7.46 -16.64
C ASP A 131 -9.67 8.50 -16.22
N LEU A 132 -9.66 9.68 -16.84
CA LEU A 132 -8.82 10.79 -16.42
C LEU A 132 -9.43 11.48 -15.21
N PRO A 133 -8.67 11.67 -14.13
CA PRO A 133 -9.16 12.32 -12.94
C PRO A 133 -9.25 13.85 -13.16
N VAL A 134 -10.27 14.43 -12.55
CA VAL A 134 -10.52 15.87 -12.53
C VAL A 134 -10.80 16.28 -11.10
N TRP A 135 -10.13 17.35 -10.66
CA TRP A 135 -10.37 17.96 -9.36
C TRP A 135 -10.65 19.45 -9.51
N GLY A 136 -11.41 19.98 -8.56
CA GLY A 136 -11.64 21.41 -8.43
C GLY A 136 -12.21 21.73 -7.06
N PHE A 137 -12.12 23.00 -6.66
CA PHE A 137 -12.73 23.47 -5.43
C PHE A 137 -14.22 23.74 -5.64
N LEU A 138 -15.01 23.56 -4.58
CA LEU A 138 -16.46 23.80 -4.62
C LEU A 138 -16.80 25.28 -4.42
N GLY A 139 -15.93 26.04 -3.76
CA GLY A 139 -16.10 27.48 -3.55
C GLY A 139 -14.84 28.18 -3.08
N MET A 140 -14.99 29.42 -2.63
CA MET A 140 -13.92 30.24 -2.09
C MET A 140 -14.43 31.12 -0.94
N VAL A 141 -13.56 31.38 0.03
CA VAL A 141 -13.83 32.28 1.16
C VAL A 141 -13.01 33.55 1.00
N ASP A 142 -13.67 34.72 1.06
CA ASP A 142 -12.97 35.97 1.28
C ASP A 142 -12.80 36.19 2.79
N LYS A 143 -11.64 35.77 3.31
CA LYS A 143 -11.32 35.85 4.75
C LYS A 143 -11.32 37.28 5.29
N ARG A 144 -11.13 38.30 4.44
CA ARG A 144 -11.12 39.71 4.88
C ARG A 144 -12.52 40.22 5.18
N GLN A 145 -13.50 39.79 4.37
CA GLN A 145 -14.89 40.24 4.48
C GLN A 145 -15.80 39.19 5.12
N GLN A 146 -15.27 38.00 5.46
CA GLN A 146 -16.03 36.86 5.96
C GLN A 146 -17.19 36.48 5.02
N ARG A 147 -16.93 36.51 3.71
CA ARG A 147 -17.90 36.18 2.67
C ARG A 147 -17.62 34.83 2.06
N TYR A 148 -18.70 34.09 1.82
CA TYR A 148 -18.67 32.71 1.33
C TYR A 148 -19.23 32.65 -0.08
N TYR A 149 -18.47 32.13 -1.02
CA TYR A 149 -18.86 32.05 -2.43
C TYR A 149 -18.83 30.60 -2.91
N LEU A 150 -19.95 30.11 -3.44
CA LEU A 150 -20.08 28.82 -4.08
C LEU A 150 -19.86 28.96 -5.58
N PHE A 151 -19.05 28.08 -6.19
CA PHE A 151 -18.94 28.03 -7.65
C PHE A 151 -20.16 27.32 -8.23
N ASN A 152 -20.88 28.00 -9.11
CA ASN A 152 -22.04 27.43 -9.81
C ASN A 152 -21.75 27.08 -11.27
N HIS A 153 -20.55 27.35 -11.79
CA HIS A 153 -20.20 27.09 -13.19
C HIS A 153 -18.91 26.27 -13.30
N ILE A 154 -19.02 25.07 -13.87
CA ILE A 154 -17.87 24.19 -14.15
C ILE A 154 -17.46 24.35 -15.62
N HIS A 155 -16.19 24.69 -15.87
CA HIS A 155 -15.61 24.72 -17.20
C HIS A 155 -14.65 23.55 -17.39
N LEU A 156 -14.94 22.71 -18.38
CA LEU A 156 -14.12 21.57 -18.77
C LEU A 156 -13.47 21.85 -20.12
N ASN A 157 -12.13 21.92 -20.13
CA ASN A 157 -11.35 21.89 -21.36
C ASN A 157 -10.84 20.48 -21.57
N ILE A 158 -11.28 19.86 -22.66
CA ILE A 158 -10.94 18.50 -23.02
C ILE A 158 -10.01 18.54 -24.22
N TYR A 159 -8.85 17.93 -24.07
CA TYR A 159 -7.85 17.80 -25.12
C TYR A 159 -7.91 16.41 -25.73
N TYR A 160 -7.94 16.35 -27.06
CA TYR A 160 -8.05 15.11 -27.81
C TYR A 160 -6.97 15.02 -28.88
N ASN A 161 -6.58 13.79 -29.23
CA ASN A 161 -5.71 13.50 -30.36
C ASN A 161 -6.40 12.43 -31.20
N LYS A 162 -6.78 12.80 -32.43
CA LYS A 162 -7.57 11.95 -33.35
C LYS A 162 -8.88 11.48 -32.69
N ASP A 163 -9.01 10.17 -32.47
CA ASP A 163 -10.20 9.50 -31.93
C ASP A 163 -10.15 9.30 -30.41
N ARG A 164 -9.16 9.87 -29.70
CA ARG A 164 -8.98 9.60 -28.26
C ARG A 164 -8.85 10.85 -27.42
N VAL A 165 -9.36 10.78 -26.19
CA VAL A 165 -9.17 11.81 -25.17
C VAL A 165 -7.78 11.63 -24.54
N VAL A 166 -7.05 12.72 -24.39
CA VAL A 166 -5.67 12.71 -23.89
C VAL A 166 -5.56 13.45 -22.57
N GLU A 167 -6.26 14.57 -22.42
CA GLU A 167 -6.16 15.39 -21.21
C GLU A 167 -7.48 16.10 -20.93
N ILE A 168 -7.76 16.33 -19.65
CA ILE A 168 -8.89 17.15 -19.22
C ILE A 168 -8.42 18.13 -18.14
N THR A 169 -8.95 19.34 -18.18
CA THR A 169 -8.76 20.34 -17.13
C THR A 169 -10.10 20.93 -16.74
N SER A 170 -10.30 21.10 -15.43
CA SER A 170 -11.41 21.86 -14.88
C SER A 170 -10.91 23.18 -14.32
N TYR A 171 -11.64 24.25 -14.59
CA TYR A 171 -11.44 25.53 -13.92
C TYR A 171 -12.78 26.16 -13.60
N THR A 172 -12.81 26.96 -12.55
CA THR A 172 -13.96 27.75 -12.13
C THR A 172 -13.61 29.22 -12.28
N HIS A 173 -14.50 30.01 -12.89
CA HIS A 173 -14.31 31.45 -12.98
C HIS A 173 -14.75 32.12 -11.68
N ARG A 174 -13.93 33.06 -11.18
CA ARG A 174 -14.26 33.86 -9.98
C ARG A 174 -15.54 34.71 -10.14
N ASN A 175 -15.95 34.96 -11.38
CA ASN A 175 -17.13 35.77 -11.69
C ASN A 175 -18.42 34.94 -11.68
N ALA A 176 -18.33 33.61 -11.76
CA ALA A 176 -19.47 32.69 -11.76
C ALA A 176 -19.60 32.06 -10.36
N VAL A 177 -20.05 32.89 -9.42
CA VAL A 177 -20.21 32.53 -8.02
C VAL A 177 -21.56 32.96 -7.49
N VAL A 178 -22.05 32.20 -6.50
CA VAL A 178 -23.21 32.55 -5.70
C VAL A 178 -22.76 32.82 -4.27
N GLU A 179 -23.17 33.96 -3.71
CA GLU A 179 -22.87 34.30 -2.32
C GLU A 179 -23.80 33.55 -1.36
N LEU A 180 -23.21 32.90 -0.35
CA LEU A 180 -23.89 32.09 0.66
C LEU A 180 -23.73 32.64 2.08
N THR A 181 -23.33 33.91 2.24
CA THR A 181 -23.01 34.50 3.54
C THR A 181 -24.22 34.56 4.48
N GLU A 182 -25.42 34.77 3.96
CA GLU A 182 -26.66 34.88 4.75
C GLU A 182 -27.44 33.56 4.83
N ASP A 183 -28.09 33.27 5.96
CA ASP A 183 -28.98 32.11 6.16
C ASP A 183 -30.37 32.33 5.54
N LYS A 184 -30.38 32.56 4.23
CA LYS A 184 -31.60 32.74 3.43
C LYS A 184 -31.71 31.68 2.35
N GLU A 185 -32.90 31.52 1.80
CA GLU A 185 -33.10 30.72 0.61
C GLU A 185 -32.41 31.39 -0.58
N VAL A 186 -31.70 30.60 -1.38
CA VAL A 186 -30.95 31.09 -2.53
C VAL A 186 -31.26 30.21 -3.73
N ASP A 187 -31.71 30.83 -4.82
CA ASP A 187 -31.89 30.14 -6.10
C ASP A 187 -30.54 30.04 -6.81
N VAL A 188 -30.11 28.81 -7.09
CA VAL A 188 -28.84 28.53 -7.76
C VAL A 188 -29.11 27.82 -9.09
N GLU A 189 -28.59 28.42 -10.16
CA GLU A 189 -28.51 27.79 -11.47
C GLU A 189 -27.08 27.26 -11.68
N PHE A 190 -26.94 25.94 -11.81
CA PHE A 190 -25.67 25.30 -12.09
C PHE A 190 -25.44 25.22 -13.60
N LEU A 191 -24.29 25.71 -14.05
CA LEU A 191 -23.91 25.85 -15.44
C LEU A 191 -22.71 24.96 -15.77
N SER A 192 -22.66 24.49 -17.01
CA SER A 192 -21.51 23.74 -17.54
C SER A 192 -21.06 24.31 -18.87
N THR A 193 -19.74 24.34 -19.06
CA THR A 193 -19.10 24.63 -20.33
C THR A 193 -18.13 23.51 -20.66
N VAL A 194 -18.19 23.00 -21.88
CA VAL A 194 -17.32 21.96 -22.41
C VAL A 194 -16.68 22.49 -23.70
N GLU A 195 -15.37 22.64 -23.70
CA GLU A 195 -14.57 23.02 -24.86
C GLU A 195 -13.66 21.86 -25.27
N TRP A 196 -13.57 21.61 -26.58
CA TRP A 196 -12.70 20.59 -27.15
C TRP A 196 -11.51 21.25 -27.82
N LYS A 197 -10.30 20.75 -27.56
CA LYS A 197 -9.04 21.30 -28.10
C LYS A 197 -8.18 20.16 -28.65
N GLU A 198 -7.69 20.30 -29.87
CA GLU A 198 -6.79 19.30 -30.45
C GLU A 198 -5.39 19.39 -29.82
N THR A 199 -4.73 18.25 -29.62
CA THR A 199 -3.36 18.16 -29.09
C THR A 199 -2.53 17.13 -29.85
N ASP A 200 -1.23 17.42 -30.00
CA ASP A 200 -0.25 16.52 -30.60
C ASP A 200 0.27 15.45 -29.63
N VAL A 201 -0.13 15.48 -28.36
CA VAL A 201 0.32 14.53 -27.35
C VAL A 201 -0.23 13.14 -27.68
N PRO A 202 0.64 12.11 -27.84
CA PRO A 202 0.19 10.76 -28.14
C PRO A 202 -0.51 10.13 -26.94
N PHE A 203 -1.49 9.26 -27.20
CA PHE A 203 -2.33 8.65 -26.17
C PHE A 203 -1.52 7.90 -25.10
N GLU A 204 -0.40 7.28 -25.45
CA GLU A 204 0.48 6.56 -24.53
C GLU A 204 1.08 7.48 -23.45
N LYS A 205 1.19 8.78 -23.74
CA LYS A 205 1.71 9.79 -22.81
C LYS A 205 0.59 10.54 -22.07
N ARG A 206 -0.68 10.14 -22.19
CA ARG A 206 -1.83 10.82 -21.56
C ARG A 206 -1.68 10.99 -20.04
N MET A 207 -1.05 10.03 -19.36
CA MET A 207 -0.83 10.06 -17.91
C MET A 207 0.41 10.86 -17.48
N ALA A 208 1.24 11.32 -18.42
CA ALA A 208 2.49 12.00 -18.11
C ALA A 208 2.26 13.29 -17.32
N LYS A 209 1.26 14.10 -17.72
CA LYS A 209 0.89 15.34 -17.01
C LYS A 209 0.61 15.09 -15.53
N TYR A 210 -0.17 14.06 -15.23
CA TYR A 210 -0.55 13.76 -13.86
C TYR A 210 0.63 13.21 -13.05
N SER A 211 1.51 12.40 -13.66
CA SER A 211 2.75 11.95 -13.01
C SER A 211 3.75 13.09 -12.72
N GLN A 212 3.84 14.08 -13.61
CA GLN A 212 4.74 15.23 -13.46
C GLN A 212 4.27 16.19 -12.37
N SER A 213 2.96 16.37 -12.20
CA SER A 213 2.40 17.16 -11.09
C SER A 213 2.76 16.61 -9.71
N SER A 214 2.92 15.29 -9.59
CA SER A 214 3.43 14.64 -8.37
C SER A 214 4.95 14.72 -8.20
N SER A 215 5.72 14.78 -9.28
CA SER A 215 7.19 14.72 -9.28
C SER A 215 7.83 16.06 -9.67
N LEU A 216 7.80 17.06 -8.77
CA LEU A 216 8.56 18.30 -8.99
C LEU A 216 10.09 17.99 -9.05
N PRO A 217 10.88 18.65 -9.91
CA PRO A 217 12.33 18.37 -10.08
C PRO A 217 13.13 18.37 -8.77
N ARG A 218 12.76 19.25 -7.84
CA ARG A 218 13.37 19.38 -6.51
C ARG A 218 13.19 18.13 -5.63
N HIS A 219 12.14 17.34 -5.85
CA HIS A 219 11.92 16.08 -5.11
C HIS A 219 12.75 14.94 -5.68
N LEU A 220 13.02 14.92 -6.99
CA LEU A 220 13.85 13.89 -7.60
C LEU A 220 15.30 13.95 -7.08
N GLU A 221 15.83 15.16 -6.86
CA GLU A 221 17.12 15.37 -6.20
C GLU A 221 17.13 14.81 -4.78
N ILE A 222 16.05 15.00 -4.01
CA ILE A 222 15.92 14.48 -2.64
C ILE A 222 15.93 12.94 -2.64
N HIS A 223 15.20 12.30 -3.57
CA HIS A 223 15.18 10.84 -3.70
C HIS A 223 16.56 10.28 -4.04
N TRP A 224 17.27 10.88 -5.01
CA TRP A 224 18.62 10.44 -5.37
C TRP A 224 19.65 10.66 -4.26
N ASN A 225 19.56 11.78 -3.55
CA ASN A 225 20.39 12.04 -2.37
C ASN A 225 20.13 10.99 -1.27
N SER A 226 18.88 10.57 -1.10
CA SER A 226 18.50 9.49 -0.18
C SER A 226 19.12 8.15 -0.61
N VAL A 227 19.06 7.81 -1.89
CA VAL A 227 19.68 6.58 -2.42
C VAL A 227 21.18 6.57 -2.18
N ILE A 228 21.88 7.66 -2.51
CA ILE A 228 23.33 7.78 -2.30
C ILE A 228 23.68 7.61 -0.82
N ASN A 229 22.96 8.30 0.08
CA ASN A 229 23.15 8.17 1.52
C ASN A 229 22.92 6.73 2.01
N SER A 230 21.91 6.05 1.47
CA SER A 230 21.61 4.67 1.82
C SER A 230 22.71 3.69 1.38
N CYS A 231 23.28 3.87 0.18
CA CYS A 231 24.39 3.08 -0.32
C CYS A 231 25.67 3.31 0.50
N MET A 232 25.97 4.55 0.88
CA MET A 232 27.10 4.85 1.78
C MET A 232 26.96 4.16 3.13
N ALA A 233 25.76 4.16 3.72
CA ALA A 233 25.50 3.48 4.98
C ALA A 233 25.70 1.96 4.89
N VAL A 234 25.29 1.33 3.77
CA VAL A 234 25.54 -0.10 3.54
C VAL A 234 27.04 -0.40 3.52
N LEU A 235 27.82 0.41 2.81
CA LEU A 235 29.29 0.24 2.73
C LEU A 235 29.95 0.38 4.10
N LEU A 236 29.52 1.35 4.91
CA LEU A 236 30.03 1.53 6.27
C LEU A 236 29.70 0.34 7.18
N LEU A 237 28.46 -0.16 7.14
CA LEU A 237 28.05 -1.32 7.93
C LEU A 237 28.72 -2.61 7.47
N ALA A 238 28.85 -2.81 6.16
CA ALA A 238 29.56 -3.95 5.60
C ALA A 238 31.05 -3.91 5.98
N GLY A 239 31.67 -2.73 5.95
CA GLY A 239 33.04 -2.52 6.44
C GLY A 239 33.18 -2.83 7.94
N PHE A 240 32.22 -2.40 8.75
CA PHE A 240 32.19 -2.70 10.19
C PHE A 240 32.03 -4.20 10.47
N LEU A 241 31.11 -4.88 9.77
CA LEU A 241 30.91 -6.32 9.88
C LEU A 241 32.15 -7.09 9.41
N ALA A 242 32.79 -6.67 8.31
CA ALA A 242 34.05 -7.26 7.84
C ALA A 242 35.19 -7.06 8.85
N ALA A 243 35.26 -5.89 9.52
CA ALA A 243 36.21 -5.65 10.59
C ALA A 243 35.97 -6.58 11.79
N ILE A 244 34.72 -6.75 12.21
CA ILE A 244 34.35 -7.69 13.29
C ILE A 244 34.73 -9.12 12.91
N LEU A 245 34.36 -9.58 11.70
CA LEU A 245 34.70 -10.93 11.23
C LEU A 245 36.21 -11.13 11.12
N ARG A 246 36.96 -10.09 10.73
CA ARG A 246 38.42 -10.14 10.68
C ARG A 246 39.05 -10.22 12.07
N ILE A 247 38.55 -9.45 13.04
CA ILE A 247 38.96 -9.55 14.44
C ILE A 247 38.66 -10.95 14.96
N LEU A 248 37.47 -11.49 14.67
CA LEU A 248 37.06 -12.82 15.10
C LEU A 248 37.94 -13.92 14.50
N ASN A 249 38.24 -13.86 13.20
CA ASN A 249 39.16 -14.81 12.56
C ASN A 249 40.55 -14.71 13.18
N ASN A 250 41.04 -13.49 13.43
CA ASN A 250 42.35 -13.29 14.03
C ASN A 250 42.40 -13.80 15.49
N ASP A 251 41.34 -13.56 16.27
CA ASP A 251 41.19 -14.10 17.62
C ASP A 251 41.06 -15.62 17.59
N SER A 252 40.31 -16.19 16.64
CA SER A 252 40.16 -17.64 16.52
C SER A 252 41.50 -18.35 16.26
N VAL A 253 42.37 -17.77 15.42
CA VAL A 253 43.72 -18.29 15.16
C VAL A 253 44.63 -18.10 16.36
N LYS A 254 44.54 -16.96 17.05
CA LYS A 254 45.36 -16.67 18.24
C LYS A 254 45.05 -17.63 19.40
N TYR A 255 43.77 -17.86 19.69
CA TYR A 255 43.33 -18.77 20.77
C TYR A 255 43.34 -20.25 20.39
N ALA A 256 43.49 -20.62 19.11
CA ALA A 256 43.75 -22.00 18.72
C ALA A 256 45.13 -22.48 19.18
N ASN A 257 46.06 -21.55 19.43
CA ASN A 257 47.40 -21.85 19.92
C ASN A 257 47.49 -21.88 21.46
N ASP A 258 46.49 -21.36 22.17
CA ASP A 258 46.41 -21.31 23.65
C ASP A 258 45.20 -22.14 24.13
N GLU A 259 45.33 -23.47 24.14
CA GLU A 259 44.22 -24.41 24.43
C GLU A 259 43.60 -24.27 25.84
N GLU A 260 44.40 -23.94 26.87
CA GLU A 260 43.92 -23.88 28.27
C GLU A 260 43.17 -22.57 28.63
N LEU A 261 43.50 -21.44 28.00
CA LEU A 261 42.85 -20.15 28.29
C LEU A 261 41.54 -19.94 27.50
N ALA A 262 41.37 -20.70 26.41
CA ALA A 262 40.26 -20.57 25.46
C ALA A 262 38.94 -21.19 25.97
N GLU A 263 39.00 -22.08 26.96
CA GLU A 263 37.81 -22.71 27.57
C GLU A 263 37.12 -21.82 28.63
N GLU A 264 37.80 -20.80 29.19
CA GLU A 264 37.31 -20.09 30.38
C GLU A 264 36.52 -18.80 30.10
N THR A 265 36.63 -18.16 28.92
CA THR A 265 35.94 -16.87 28.65
C THR A 265 35.41 -16.71 27.21
N GLY A 266 34.24 -16.08 27.05
CA GLY A 266 33.74 -15.58 25.76
C GLY A 266 32.74 -16.48 25.00
N TRP A 267 32.55 -16.22 23.70
CA TRP A 267 31.51 -16.87 22.86
C TRP A 267 31.70 -18.39 22.66
N LYS A 268 32.89 -18.94 22.96
CA LYS A 268 33.16 -20.39 22.93
C LYS A 268 32.55 -21.13 24.14
N CYS A 269 32.40 -20.44 25.27
CA CYS A 269 31.78 -20.97 26.49
C CYS A 269 30.29 -21.33 26.33
N ILE A 270 29.62 -20.73 25.35
CA ILE A 270 28.18 -20.90 25.11
C ILE A 270 27.88 -21.93 24.01
N HIS A 271 28.88 -22.56 23.40
CA HIS A 271 28.69 -23.48 22.26
C HIS A 271 27.68 -24.61 22.57
N GLY A 272 27.64 -25.08 23.83
CA GLY A 272 26.69 -26.08 24.32
C GLY A 272 25.27 -25.55 24.59
N ASP A 273 25.04 -24.24 24.65
CA ASP A 273 23.72 -23.65 24.95
C ASP A 273 23.12 -22.84 23.80
N VAL A 274 23.91 -22.46 22.78
CA VAL A 274 23.47 -21.63 21.64
C VAL A 274 22.33 -22.27 20.85
N PHE A 275 22.35 -23.60 20.66
CA PHE A 275 21.34 -24.31 19.86
C PHE A 275 20.14 -24.80 20.66
N ARG A 276 20.01 -24.38 21.92
CA ARG A 276 18.87 -24.73 22.77
C ARG A 276 17.59 -24.13 22.20
N TYR A 277 16.53 -24.95 22.14
CA TYR A 277 15.26 -24.49 21.60
C TYR A 277 14.62 -23.36 22.44
N PRO A 278 14.01 -22.36 21.79
CA PRO A 278 13.45 -21.22 22.48
C PRO A 278 12.19 -21.58 23.28
N LYS A 279 12.01 -20.92 24.44
CA LYS A 279 10.74 -20.92 25.17
C LYS A 279 9.69 -20.27 24.25
N HIS A 280 8.57 -20.95 23.97
CA HIS A 280 7.53 -20.56 22.99
C HIS A 280 7.89 -20.70 21.49
N LYS A 281 8.53 -21.80 21.08
CA LYS A 281 8.81 -22.14 19.68
C LYS A 281 7.65 -21.98 18.66
N SER A 282 6.40 -22.11 19.10
CA SER A 282 5.23 -21.91 18.21
C SER A 282 5.03 -20.46 17.81
N LEU A 283 5.18 -19.52 18.75
CA LEU A 283 5.02 -18.09 18.46
C LEU A 283 6.14 -17.61 17.52
N LEU A 284 7.38 -18.05 17.76
CA LEU A 284 8.51 -17.72 16.90
C LEU A 284 8.31 -18.23 15.46
N ALA A 285 7.84 -19.47 15.32
CA ALA A 285 7.55 -20.06 14.02
C ALA A 285 6.39 -19.36 13.30
N ALA A 286 5.35 -18.96 14.04
CA ALA A 286 4.26 -18.15 13.51
C ALA A 286 4.73 -16.78 13.02
N CYS A 287 5.53 -16.06 13.80
CA CYS A 287 6.13 -14.79 13.39
C CYS A 287 7.00 -14.93 12.13
N LEU A 288 7.83 -15.98 12.06
CA LEU A 288 8.66 -16.26 10.89
C LEU A 288 7.78 -16.55 9.66
N GLY A 289 6.73 -17.34 9.83
CA GLY A 289 5.77 -17.64 8.77
C GLY A 289 5.12 -16.40 8.19
N SER A 290 4.49 -15.59 9.05
CA SER A 290 3.86 -14.34 8.64
C SER A 290 4.88 -13.35 8.04
N GLY A 291 6.09 -13.27 8.60
CA GLY A 291 7.17 -12.43 8.05
C GLY A 291 7.59 -12.85 6.64
N THR A 292 7.75 -14.16 6.39
CA THR A 292 8.04 -14.66 5.04
C THR A 292 6.91 -14.43 4.05
N GLN A 293 5.65 -14.49 4.49
CA GLN A 293 4.49 -14.14 3.66
C GLN A 293 4.50 -12.67 3.26
N LEU A 294 4.74 -11.75 4.21
CA LEU A 294 4.79 -10.32 3.93
C LEU A 294 5.97 -9.97 3.04
N LEU A 295 7.15 -10.58 3.26
CA LEU A 295 8.31 -10.38 2.41
C LEU A 295 8.04 -10.81 0.96
N THR A 296 7.47 -12.01 0.78
CA THR A 296 7.14 -12.53 -0.56
C THR A 296 6.07 -11.69 -1.25
N LEU A 297 5.02 -11.29 -0.52
CA LEU A 297 4.01 -10.35 -1.01
C LEU A 297 4.64 -9.05 -1.52
N THR A 298 5.49 -8.41 -0.72
CA THR A 298 6.14 -7.15 -1.08
C THR A 298 7.02 -7.30 -2.31
N VAL A 299 7.78 -8.40 -2.43
CA VAL A 299 8.59 -8.69 -3.62
C VAL A 299 7.71 -8.86 -4.86
N PHE A 300 6.60 -9.60 -4.79
CA PHE A 300 5.68 -9.75 -5.92
C PHE A 300 5.03 -8.42 -6.33
N ILE A 301 4.64 -7.58 -5.36
CA ILE A 301 4.12 -6.24 -5.62
C ILE A 301 5.15 -5.38 -6.35
N PHE A 302 6.42 -5.40 -5.92
CA PHE A 302 7.47 -4.69 -6.64
C PHE A 302 7.68 -5.20 -8.06
N ILE A 303 7.65 -6.52 -8.28
CA ILE A 303 7.76 -7.08 -9.63
C ILE A 303 6.62 -6.58 -10.52
N LEU A 304 5.37 -6.59 -10.03
CA LEU A 304 4.22 -6.05 -10.79
C LEU A 304 4.36 -4.54 -11.04
N ALA A 305 4.88 -3.79 -10.07
CA ALA A 305 5.13 -2.36 -10.22
C ALA A 305 6.19 -2.06 -11.27
N LEU A 306 7.30 -2.81 -11.29
CA LEU A 306 8.39 -2.66 -12.26
C LEU A 306 7.98 -3.06 -13.69
N VAL A 307 7.08 -4.06 -13.82
CA VAL A 307 6.48 -4.42 -15.11
C VAL A 307 5.51 -3.34 -15.62
N GLY A 308 5.07 -2.43 -14.76
CA GLY A 308 4.17 -1.33 -15.12
C GLY A 308 2.68 -1.66 -15.01
N VAL A 309 2.31 -2.72 -14.25
CA VAL A 309 0.90 -3.10 -14.04
C VAL A 309 0.13 -1.99 -13.29
N PHE A 310 0.81 -1.29 -12.39
CA PHE A 310 0.29 -0.14 -11.68
C PHE A 310 0.58 1.14 -12.46
N TYR A 311 -0.08 1.33 -13.61
CA TYR A 311 -0.02 2.61 -14.31
C TYR A 311 -0.66 3.72 -13.44
N PRO A 312 -0.18 4.97 -13.49
CA PRO A 312 -0.77 6.07 -12.74
C PRO A 312 -2.26 6.18 -13.08
N TYR A 313 -3.12 6.10 -12.06
CA TYR A 313 -4.59 6.10 -12.18
C TYR A 313 -5.25 4.82 -12.69
N ASN A 314 -4.56 3.66 -12.68
CA ASN A 314 -5.23 2.36 -12.72
C ASN A 314 -5.97 2.14 -11.41
N ARG A 315 -7.24 2.52 -11.37
CA ARG A 315 -8.00 2.66 -10.13
C ARG A 315 -8.04 1.32 -9.39
N GLY A 316 -7.63 1.34 -8.12
CA GLY A 316 -7.72 0.15 -7.26
C GLY A 316 -6.82 -1.03 -7.65
N ALA A 317 -6.00 -0.95 -8.70
CA ALA A 317 -5.21 -2.10 -9.15
C ALA A 317 -4.22 -2.58 -8.09
N LEU A 318 -3.56 -1.65 -7.40
CA LEU A 318 -2.65 -1.96 -6.29
C LEU A 318 -3.38 -2.65 -5.13
N LEU A 319 -4.52 -2.13 -4.70
CA LEU A 319 -5.31 -2.70 -3.59
C LEU A 319 -5.87 -4.09 -3.95
N THR A 320 -6.31 -4.28 -5.19
CA THR A 320 -6.78 -5.58 -5.68
C THR A 320 -5.63 -6.59 -5.70
N ALA A 321 -4.46 -6.19 -6.24
CA ALA A 321 -3.27 -7.03 -6.25
C ALA A 321 -2.82 -7.39 -4.84
N LEU A 322 -2.88 -6.47 -3.88
CA LEU A 322 -2.56 -6.73 -2.47
C LEU A 322 -3.46 -7.81 -1.88
N VAL A 323 -4.79 -7.71 -2.05
CA VAL A 323 -5.72 -8.72 -1.52
C VAL A 323 -5.49 -10.09 -2.15
N VAL A 324 -5.35 -10.15 -3.48
CA VAL A 324 -5.16 -11.40 -4.21
C VAL A 324 -3.82 -12.05 -3.87
N LEU A 325 -2.72 -11.28 -3.94
CA LEU A 325 -1.39 -11.81 -3.61
C LEU A 325 -1.28 -12.23 -2.16
N TYR A 326 -1.91 -11.51 -1.22
CA TYR A 326 -1.92 -11.89 0.19
C TYR A 326 -2.58 -13.26 0.39
N ALA A 327 -3.72 -13.50 -0.28
CA ALA A 327 -4.40 -14.79 -0.25
C ALA A 327 -3.53 -15.90 -0.85
N LEU A 328 -2.85 -15.65 -1.97
CA LEU A 328 -1.99 -16.64 -2.63
C LEU A 328 -0.70 -16.96 -1.84
N THR A 329 -0.06 -15.97 -1.22
CA THR A 329 1.18 -16.17 -0.45
C THR A 329 0.93 -16.83 0.91
N SER A 330 -0.32 -16.98 1.35
CA SER A 330 -0.66 -17.64 2.62
C SER A 330 -0.15 -19.09 2.72
N GLY A 331 -0.03 -19.81 1.59
CA GLY A 331 0.58 -21.14 1.57
C GLY A 331 2.06 -21.14 1.94
N ILE A 332 2.80 -20.09 1.56
CA ILE A 332 4.22 -19.91 1.95
C ILE A 332 4.31 -19.74 3.46
N ALA A 333 3.43 -18.94 4.05
CA ALA A 333 3.35 -18.71 5.50
C ALA A 333 3.13 -20.03 6.26
N GLY A 334 2.21 -20.86 5.77
CA GLY A 334 1.89 -22.16 6.37
C GLY A 334 3.07 -23.13 6.29
N TYR A 335 3.75 -23.17 5.14
CA TYR A 335 4.93 -23.99 4.89
C TYR A 335 6.08 -23.63 5.81
N THR A 336 6.50 -22.35 5.83
CA THR A 336 7.66 -21.90 6.61
C THR A 336 7.40 -21.99 8.11
N ALA A 337 6.20 -21.60 8.59
CA ALA A 337 5.84 -21.73 9.99
C ALA A 337 5.83 -23.19 10.46
N THR A 338 5.22 -24.09 9.68
CA THR A 338 5.08 -25.49 10.10
C THR A 338 6.39 -26.26 10.00
N SER A 339 7.16 -26.03 8.93
CA SER A 339 8.48 -26.64 8.74
C SER A 339 9.42 -26.27 9.89
N PHE A 340 9.54 -24.97 10.20
CA PHE A 340 10.40 -24.48 11.28
C PHE A 340 9.91 -24.93 12.67
N TYR A 341 8.60 -24.95 12.92
CA TYR A 341 8.06 -25.47 14.18
C TYR A 341 8.38 -26.95 14.39
N CYS A 342 8.28 -27.76 13.33
CA CYS A 342 8.61 -29.18 13.38
C CYS A 342 10.11 -29.42 13.53
N GLN A 343 10.97 -28.57 12.94
CA GLN A 343 12.43 -28.58 13.13
C GLN A 343 12.83 -28.37 14.60
N LEU A 344 12.10 -27.52 15.33
CA LEU A 344 12.29 -27.29 16.76
C LEU A 344 11.65 -28.37 17.64
N GLY A 345 11.34 -29.55 17.09
CA GLY A 345 10.70 -30.67 17.79
C GLY A 345 9.25 -30.40 18.20
N GLY A 346 8.52 -29.55 17.48
CA GLY A 346 7.11 -29.27 17.72
C GLY A 346 6.19 -30.39 17.21
N THR A 347 5.26 -30.86 18.05
CA THR A 347 4.31 -31.94 17.70
C THR A 347 2.95 -31.39 17.28
N ASN A 348 2.48 -30.33 17.92
CA ASN A 348 1.15 -29.74 17.72
C ASN A 348 1.11 -28.72 16.56
N TRP A 349 1.43 -29.19 15.35
CA TRP A 349 1.54 -28.34 14.15
C TRP A 349 0.24 -27.61 13.78
N VAL A 350 -0.93 -28.20 14.04
CA VAL A 350 -2.24 -27.56 13.78
C VAL A 350 -2.43 -26.31 14.63
N ARG A 351 -2.07 -26.35 15.92
CA ARG A 351 -2.15 -25.19 16.81
C ARG A 351 -1.19 -24.09 16.37
N ASN A 352 0.00 -24.48 15.90
CA ASN A 352 0.96 -23.54 15.34
C ASN A 352 0.40 -22.85 14.09
N LEU A 353 -0.23 -23.61 13.20
CA LEU A 353 -0.81 -23.08 11.97
C LEU A 353 -1.97 -22.11 12.25
N LEU A 354 -2.85 -22.44 13.20
CA LEU A 354 -3.91 -21.53 13.66
C LEU A 354 -3.33 -20.23 14.23
N LEU A 355 -2.25 -20.32 15.01
CA LEU A 355 -1.55 -19.15 15.53
C LEU A 355 -1.00 -18.29 14.39
N THR A 356 -0.36 -18.87 13.37
CA THR A 356 0.15 -18.15 12.18
C THR A 356 -0.97 -17.41 11.44
N GLY A 357 -2.13 -18.05 11.27
CA GLY A 357 -3.28 -17.42 10.61
C GLY A 357 -3.88 -16.27 11.42
N CYS A 358 -3.96 -16.40 12.75
CA CYS A 358 -4.60 -15.41 13.61
C CYS A 358 -3.68 -14.27 14.08
N LEU A 359 -2.36 -14.46 14.11
CA LEU A 359 -1.41 -13.53 14.73
C LEU A 359 -1.49 -12.11 14.15
N PHE A 360 -1.55 -11.98 12.82
CA PHE A 360 -1.68 -10.69 12.13
C PHE A 360 -3.12 -10.41 11.70
N CYS A 361 -3.85 -11.42 11.21
CA CYS A 361 -5.23 -11.21 10.74
C CYS A 361 -6.17 -10.79 11.88
N GLY A 362 -6.00 -11.31 13.10
CA GLY A 362 -6.85 -11.00 14.23
C GLY A 362 -6.82 -9.51 14.61
N PRO A 363 -5.64 -8.95 14.94
CA PRO A 363 -5.51 -7.52 15.21
C PRO A 363 -5.95 -6.64 14.04
N LEU A 364 -5.61 -7.01 12.79
CA LEU A 364 -6.03 -6.27 11.59
C LEU A 364 -7.55 -6.25 11.41
N LEU A 365 -8.23 -7.37 11.70
CA LEU A 365 -9.68 -7.43 11.63
C LEU A 365 -10.33 -6.56 12.72
N LEU A 366 -9.77 -6.55 13.93
CA LEU A 366 -10.27 -5.71 15.02
C LEU A 366 -10.12 -4.22 14.71
N THR A 367 -8.95 -3.79 14.22
CA THR A 367 -8.73 -2.40 13.81
C THR A 367 -9.62 -2.02 12.63
N PHE A 368 -9.77 -2.91 11.65
CA PHE A 368 -10.70 -2.73 10.53
C PHE A 368 -12.15 -2.56 11.02
N CYS A 369 -12.65 -3.45 11.89
CA CYS A 369 -14.02 -3.36 12.40
C CYS A 369 -14.26 -2.03 13.14
N PHE A 370 -13.31 -1.59 13.95
CA PHE A 370 -13.39 -0.31 14.65
C PHE A 370 -13.41 0.87 13.67
N LEU A 371 -12.43 0.95 12.76
CA LEU A 371 -12.34 2.04 11.78
C LEU A 371 -13.54 2.08 10.83
N ASN A 372 -14.04 0.91 10.41
CA ASN A 372 -15.21 0.82 9.55
C ASN A 372 -16.48 1.24 10.30
N ALA A 373 -16.62 0.93 11.60
CA ALA A 373 -17.74 1.40 12.42
C ALA A 373 -17.73 2.93 12.54
N VAL A 374 -16.56 3.54 12.74
CA VAL A 374 -16.40 5.00 12.75
C VAL A 374 -16.75 5.58 11.38
N ALA A 375 -16.24 5.01 10.29
CA ALA A 375 -16.54 5.48 8.93
C ALA A 375 -18.04 5.43 8.60
N VAL A 376 -18.75 4.37 9.04
CA VAL A 376 -20.21 4.25 8.90
C VAL A 376 -20.93 5.33 9.72
N ALA A 377 -20.50 5.59 10.96
CA ALA A 377 -21.11 6.60 11.81
C ALA A 377 -21.03 8.02 11.20
N TYR A 378 -19.94 8.33 10.50
CA TYR A 378 -19.75 9.60 9.79
C TYR A 378 -20.27 9.58 8.34
N THR A 379 -20.86 8.49 7.85
CA THR A 379 -21.28 8.34 6.43
C THR A 379 -20.15 8.60 5.41
N ALA A 380 -18.91 8.35 5.79
CA ALA A 380 -17.75 8.56 4.93
C ALA A 380 -17.69 7.50 3.81
N THR A 381 -17.18 7.86 2.62
CA THR A 381 -17.05 6.90 1.51
C THR A 381 -16.01 5.81 1.77
N ALA A 382 -15.10 6.04 2.72
CA ALA A 382 -14.16 5.05 3.24
C ALA A 382 -14.87 3.86 3.93
N ALA A 383 -16.13 4.01 4.34
CA ALA A 383 -16.92 2.90 4.86
C ALA A 383 -17.11 1.82 3.79
N LEU A 384 -16.66 0.60 4.09
CA LEU A 384 -16.82 -0.52 3.17
C LEU A 384 -18.27 -1.04 3.22
N PRO A 385 -18.91 -1.25 2.05
CA PRO A 385 -20.25 -1.83 2.00
C PRO A 385 -20.22 -3.26 2.54
N PRO A 386 -21.31 -3.74 3.16
CA PRO A 386 -21.35 -5.09 3.74
C PRO A 386 -21.08 -6.19 2.70
N GLY A 387 -21.51 -6.00 1.45
CA GLY A 387 -21.23 -6.93 0.35
C GLY A 387 -19.73 -7.13 0.11
N THR A 388 -18.94 -6.07 0.16
CA THR A 388 -17.48 -6.14 -0.02
C THR A 388 -16.80 -6.84 1.15
N ILE A 389 -17.28 -6.60 2.38
CA ILE A 389 -16.78 -7.29 3.57
C ILE A 389 -17.00 -8.81 3.44
N VAL A 390 -18.18 -9.23 2.97
CA VAL A 390 -18.48 -10.64 2.69
C VAL A 390 -17.56 -11.21 1.61
N VAL A 391 -17.31 -10.48 0.52
CA VAL A 391 -16.37 -10.92 -0.53
C VAL A 391 -14.95 -11.14 0.02
N ILE A 392 -14.44 -10.22 0.85
CA ILE A 392 -13.12 -10.35 1.47
C ILE A 392 -13.08 -11.54 2.43
N ALA A 393 -14.14 -11.74 3.23
CA ALA A 393 -14.26 -12.89 4.11
C ALA A 393 -14.31 -14.22 3.34
N LEU A 394 -14.98 -14.25 2.18
CA LEU A 394 -15.00 -15.43 1.30
C LEU A 394 -13.62 -15.71 0.71
N ILE A 395 -12.89 -14.68 0.25
CA ILE A 395 -11.51 -14.87 -0.24
C ILE A 395 -10.63 -15.44 0.87
N TRP A 396 -10.76 -14.92 2.10
CA TRP A 396 -9.97 -15.41 3.23
C TRP A 396 -10.32 -16.86 3.61
N THR A 397 -11.60 -17.20 3.67
CA THR A 397 -12.07 -18.54 4.08
C THR A 397 -11.91 -19.60 2.99
N LEU A 398 -12.14 -19.26 1.71
CA LEU A 398 -12.12 -20.22 0.61
C LEU A 398 -10.77 -20.33 -0.10
N VAL A 399 -9.93 -19.29 -0.02
CA VAL A 399 -8.61 -19.28 -0.67
C VAL A 399 -7.51 -19.29 0.38
N SER A 400 -7.45 -18.28 1.24
CA SER A 400 -6.32 -18.12 2.15
C SER A 400 -6.21 -19.25 3.19
N SER A 401 -7.31 -19.63 3.84
CA SER A 401 -7.28 -20.68 4.87
C SER A 401 -6.92 -22.07 4.30
N PRO A 402 -7.49 -22.54 3.17
CA PRO A 402 -7.08 -23.80 2.55
C PRO A 402 -5.62 -23.79 2.09
N LEU A 403 -5.16 -22.70 1.46
CA LEU A 403 -3.76 -22.59 1.02
C LEU A 403 -2.80 -22.61 2.22
N LEU A 404 -3.14 -21.93 3.32
CA LEU A 404 -2.38 -21.97 4.56
C LEU A 404 -2.26 -23.41 5.10
N VAL A 405 -3.37 -24.17 5.12
CA VAL A 405 -3.39 -25.58 5.54
C VAL A 405 -2.57 -26.47 4.61
N LEU A 406 -2.73 -26.33 3.30
CA LEU A 406 -1.94 -27.06 2.31
C LEU A 406 -0.44 -26.79 2.48
N GLY A 407 -0.07 -25.53 2.62
CA GLY A 407 1.29 -25.11 2.94
C GLY A 407 1.81 -25.77 4.23
N GLY A 408 1.00 -25.78 5.29
CA GLY A 408 1.33 -26.44 6.55
C GLY A 408 1.55 -27.95 6.42
N ILE A 409 0.71 -28.64 5.66
CA ILE A 409 0.86 -30.09 5.40
C ILE A 409 2.16 -30.36 4.64
N ILE A 410 2.46 -29.58 3.61
CA ILE A 410 3.72 -29.68 2.85
C ILE A 410 4.90 -29.42 3.78
N GLY A 411 4.86 -28.34 4.59
CA GLY A 411 5.93 -27.99 5.53
C GLY A 411 6.19 -29.06 6.58
N LYS A 412 5.15 -29.75 7.06
CA LYS A 412 5.28 -30.88 7.98
C LYS A 412 6.01 -32.07 7.33
N ASN A 413 5.68 -32.38 6.07
CA ASN A 413 6.21 -33.54 5.36
C ASN A 413 7.62 -33.29 4.80
N SER A 414 7.94 -32.05 4.45
CA SER A 414 9.22 -31.64 3.88
C SER A 414 10.23 -31.16 4.93
N LYS A 415 10.00 -31.44 6.22
CA LYS A 415 10.89 -30.97 7.29
C LYS A 415 12.29 -31.58 7.10
N ALA A 416 13.30 -30.74 6.91
CA ALA A 416 14.69 -31.13 7.11
C ALA A 416 14.97 -31.28 8.61
N GLU A 417 15.82 -32.20 9.00
CA GLU A 417 16.26 -32.31 10.40
C GLU A 417 17.08 -31.07 10.77
N PHE A 418 16.87 -30.53 11.98
CA PHE A 418 17.64 -29.38 12.45
C PHE A 418 19.07 -29.83 12.76
N GLN A 419 20.00 -29.52 11.84
CA GLN A 419 21.41 -29.86 12.00
C GLN A 419 22.11 -28.87 12.93
N ALA A 420 22.09 -29.17 14.24
CA ALA A 420 22.91 -28.44 15.20
C ALA A 420 24.38 -28.90 15.11
N PRO A 421 25.35 -27.98 14.93
CA PRO A 421 26.78 -28.32 14.89
C PRO A 421 27.32 -28.99 16.15
N CYS A 422 26.69 -28.74 17.30
CA CYS A 422 27.11 -29.25 18.60
C CYS A 422 25.92 -29.76 19.40
N ARG A 423 26.15 -30.74 20.28
CA ARG A 423 25.14 -31.22 21.24
C ARG A 423 24.88 -30.16 22.30
N THR A 424 23.62 -30.04 22.70
CA THR A 424 23.24 -29.11 23.77
C THR A 424 23.61 -29.66 25.14
N ALA A 425 24.15 -28.80 26.00
CA ALA A 425 24.41 -29.10 27.40
C ALA A 425 23.11 -29.37 28.17
N GLU A 426 23.19 -30.22 29.20
CA GLU A 426 22.03 -30.66 29.98
C GLU A 426 21.44 -29.49 30.79
N ASN A 427 22.30 -28.74 31.49
CA ASN A 427 21.91 -27.58 32.30
C ASN A 427 22.32 -26.27 31.61
N PRO A 428 21.41 -25.26 31.55
CA PRO A 428 21.73 -23.97 30.97
C PRO A 428 22.71 -23.20 31.87
N ARG A 429 23.74 -22.62 31.27
CA ARG A 429 24.67 -21.72 32.00
C ARG A 429 23.97 -20.43 32.43
N GLU A 430 24.32 -19.94 33.62
CA GLU A 430 23.83 -18.64 34.11
C GLU A 430 24.37 -17.49 33.24
N ILE A 431 23.49 -16.53 32.93
CA ILE A 431 23.81 -15.40 32.07
C ILE A 431 24.36 -14.28 32.94
N PRO A 432 25.54 -13.71 32.63
CA PRO A 432 26.11 -12.62 33.42
C PRO A 432 25.21 -11.37 33.39
N PRO A 433 25.18 -10.57 34.47
CA PRO A 433 24.38 -9.35 34.52
C PRO A 433 24.87 -8.35 33.46
N LEU A 434 24.01 -8.06 32.49
CA LEU A 434 24.29 -7.09 31.44
C LEU A 434 24.09 -5.66 31.95
N ARG A 435 24.96 -4.74 31.56
CA ARG A 435 24.76 -3.29 31.74
C ARG A 435 23.47 -2.85 31.05
N TRP A 436 22.85 -1.77 31.55
CA TRP A 436 21.54 -1.29 31.08
C TRP A 436 21.45 -1.16 29.54
N TYR A 437 22.46 -0.60 28.87
CA TYR A 437 22.47 -0.41 27.41
C TYR A 437 22.65 -1.70 26.60
N ARG A 438 23.05 -2.82 27.23
CA ARG A 438 23.15 -4.15 26.59
C ARG A 438 21.92 -5.02 26.87
N GLN A 439 20.93 -4.49 27.59
CA GLN A 439 19.66 -5.17 27.80
C GLN A 439 18.84 -5.19 26.50
N THR A 440 17.84 -6.07 26.45
CA THR A 440 17.05 -6.35 25.25
C THR A 440 16.39 -5.09 24.68
N VAL A 441 15.74 -4.27 25.53
CA VAL A 441 14.97 -3.10 25.07
C VAL A 441 15.85 -2.00 24.46
N PRO A 442 16.94 -1.53 25.10
CA PRO A 442 17.82 -0.55 24.46
C PRO A 442 18.49 -1.05 23.19
N GLN A 443 18.87 -2.34 23.13
CA GLN A 443 19.43 -2.94 21.91
C GLN A 443 18.40 -3.01 20.78
N MET A 444 17.13 -3.31 21.08
CA MET A 444 16.05 -3.27 20.09
C MET A 444 15.86 -1.86 19.51
N ALA A 445 15.89 -0.82 20.36
CA ALA A 445 15.76 0.56 19.90
C ALA A 445 16.93 0.98 18.99
N ILE A 446 18.16 0.60 19.35
CA ILE A 446 19.34 0.85 18.52
C ILE A 446 19.27 0.09 17.19
N ALA A 447 18.75 -1.14 17.20
CA ALA A 447 18.59 -1.96 16.00
C ALA A 447 17.65 -1.32 14.96
N GLY A 448 16.56 -0.71 15.42
CA GLY A 448 15.55 -0.08 14.56
C GLY A 448 15.92 1.34 14.10
N LEU A 449 16.75 2.06 14.85
CA LEU A 449 17.09 3.45 14.53
C LEU A 449 17.80 3.60 13.18
N LEU A 450 18.74 2.71 12.87
CA LEU A 450 19.54 2.83 11.64
C LEU A 450 18.72 2.50 10.37
N PRO A 451 17.95 1.40 10.31
CA PRO A 451 17.01 1.15 9.20
C PRO A 451 15.99 2.28 9.04
N PHE A 452 15.48 2.82 10.16
CA PHE A 452 14.54 3.93 10.13
C PHE A 452 15.14 5.20 9.49
N ILE A 453 16.35 5.61 9.89
CA ILE A 453 17.03 6.78 9.30
C ILE A 453 17.19 6.63 7.78
N LEU A 454 17.47 5.41 7.31
CA LEU A 454 17.66 5.10 5.89
C LEU A 454 16.38 5.21 5.07
N ILE A 455 15.24 4.78 5.63
CA ILE A 455 13.96 4.78 4.91
C ILE A 455 13.12 6.03 5.17
N HIS A 456 13.45 6.88 6.17
CA HIS A 456 12.55 7.95 6.62
C HIS A 456 12.07 8.88 5.51
N THR A 457 12.94 9.17 4.54
CA THR A 457 12.64 10.01 3.36
C THR A 457 11.55 9.36 2.50
N GLU A 458 11.75 8.11 2.09
CA GLU A 458 10.77 7.37 1.29
C GLU A 458 9.50 7.08 2.08
N LEU A 459 9.62 6.80 3.38
CA LEU A 459 8.49 6.60 4.27
C LEU A 459 7.60 7.85 4.37
N TYR A 460 8.20 9.05 4.42
CA TYR A 460 7.46 10.32 4.35
C TYR A 460 6.65 10.43 3.05
N TYR A 461 7.24 10.08 1.91
CA TYR A 461 6.54 10.15 0.62
C TYR A 461 5.49 9.06 0.46
N ILE A 462 5.72 7.85 0.98
CA ILE A 462 4.72 6.78 1.05
C ILE A 462 3.55 7.25 1.90
N PHE A 463 3.79 7.78 3.11
CA PHE A 463 2.71 8.28 3.95
C PHE A 463 1.98 9.44 3.28
N ALA A 464 2.68 10.42 2.72
CA ALA A 464 2.04 11.51 1.97
C ALA A 464 1.15 10.97 0.82
N SER A 465 1.49 9.81 0.26
CA SER A 465 0.65 9.14 -0.74
C SER A 465 -0.54 8.39 -0.16
N VAL A 466 -0.36 7.68 0.96
CA VAL A 466 -1.45 7.00 1.68
C VAL A 466 -2.48 7.98 2.21
N TRP A 467 -2.03 9.14 2.72
CA TRP A 467 -2.90 10.24 3.18
C TRP A 467 -3.51 11.05 2.02
N GLY A 468 -3.27 10.68 0.76
CA GLY A 468 -3.95 11.24 -0.40
C GLY A 468 -3.46 12.62 -0.86
N HIS A 469 -2.33 13.11 -0.32
CA HIS A 469 -1.79 14.41 -0.73
C HIS A 469 -1.05 14.36 -2.07
N ARG A 470 -0.44 13.23 -2.42
CA ARG A 470 0.34 13.03 -3.66
C ARG A 470 0.26 11.59 -4.13
N ILE A 471 0.54 11.33 -5.40
CA ILE A 471 0.67 9.95 -5.91
C ILE A 471 2.15 9.64 -6.03
N TYR A 472 2.61 8.60 -5.36
CA TYR A 472 3.99 8.13 -5.49
C TYR A 472 4.13 7.27 -6.75
N THR A 473 4.90 7.73 -7.72
CA THR A 473 5.05 7.09 -9.05
C THR A 473 6.43 6.48 -9.29
N ILE A 474 7.38 6.64 -8.35
CA ILE A 474 8.78 6.29 -8.56
C ILE A 474 9.11 4.90 -7.97
N TYR A 475 8.45 3.86 -8.48
CA TYR A 475 8.61 2.49 -7.97
C TYR A 475 10.05 1.95 -8.07
N ASN A 476 10.82 2.40 -9.07
CA ASN A 476 12.21 1.98 -9.28
C ASN A 476 13.12 2.38 -8.11
N ILE A 477 12.99 3.62 -7.62
CA ILE A 477 13.78 4.10 -6.48
C ILE A 477 13.36 3.37 -5.21
N LEU A 478 12.04 3.23 -5.00
CA LEU A 478 11.51 2.51 -3.85
C LEU A 478 11.99 1.06 -3.78
N PHE A 479 12.11 0.38 -4.93
CA PHE A 479 12.65 -0.98 -4.99
C PHE A 479 14.14 -1.04 -4.58
N ILE A 480 14.97 -0.09 -5.05
CA ILE A 480 16.38 -0.01 -4.66
C ILE A 480 16.49 0.22 -3.15
N VAL A 481 15.72 1.16 -2.60
CA VAL A 481 15.71 1.45 -1.15
C VAL A 481 15.24 0.22 -0.36
N PHE A 482 14.25 -0.52 -0.85
CA PHE A 482 13.79 -1.77 -0.23
C PHE A 482 14.89 -2.84 -0.18
N ILE A 483 15.64 -3.06 -1.26
CA ILE A 483 16.77 -4.00 -1.26
C ILE A 483 17.86 -3.56 -0.28
N THR A 484 18.19 -2.26 -0.28
CA THR A 484 19.13 -1.67 0.68
C THR A 484 18.67 -1.88 2.13
N LEU A 485 17.37 -1.69 2.41
CA LEU A 485 16.79 -1.93 3.74
C LEU A 485 16.96 -3.40 4.17
N LEU A 486 16.70 -4.35 3.26
CA LEU A 486 16.89 -5.78 3.56
C LEU A 486 18.35 -6.08 3.91
N ILE A 487 19.29 -5.57 3.12
CA ILE A 487 20.73 -5.77 3.36
C ILE A 487 21.14 -5.17 4.70
N VAL A 488 20.76 -3.93 4.98
CA VAL A 488 21.11 -3.25 6.23
C VAL A 488 20.51 -3.95 7.43
N THR A 489 19.24 -4.37 7.35
CA THR A 489 18.57 -5.12 8.42
C THR A 489 19.28 -6.46 8.66
N ALA A 490 19.72 -7.17 7.62
CA ALA A 490 20.53 -8.38 7.74
C ALA A 490 21.89 -8.12 8.42
N LEU A 491 22.60 -7.06 8.03
CA LEU A 491 23.90 -6.71 8.60
C LEU A 491 23.81 -6.29 10.08
N ILE A 492 22.80 -5.49 10.43
CA ILE A 492 22.57 -5.07 11.82
C ILE A 492 22.18 -6.26 12.68
N THR A 493 21.25 -7.10 12.21
CA THR A 493 20.83 -8.29 12.96
C THR A 493 22.00 -9.24 13.18
N ALA A 494 22.82 -9.51 12.15
CA ALA A 494 24.05 -10.29 12.29
C ALA A 494 25.01 -9.68 13.32
N THR A 495 25.27 -8.37 13.23
CA THR A 495 26.15 -7.64 14.17
C THR A 495 25.65 -7.73 15.62
N LEU A 496 24.36 -7.50 15.85
CA LEU A 496 23.77 -7.52 17.19
C LEU A 496 23.73 -8.93 17.77
N THR A 497 23.41 -9.95 16.96
CA THR A 497 23.49 -11.35 17.41
C THR A 497 24.92 -11.69 17.82
N HIS A 498 25.93 -11.24 17.07
CA HIS A 498 27.33 -11.43 17.43
C HIS A 498 27.69 -10.74 18.76
N LEU A 499 27.33 -9.45 18.92
CA LEU A 499 27.58 -8.72 20.17
C LEU A 499 26.87 -9.35 21.38
N GLN A 500 25.72 -9.99 21.17
CA GLN A 500 25.01 -10.74 22.19
C GLN A 500 25.74 -12.03 22.57
N LEU A 501 26.17 -12.82 21.58
CA LEU A 501 26.92 -14.06 21.80
C LEU A 501 28.28 -13.79 22.46
N ALA A 502 28.94 -12.68 22.08
CA ALA A 502 30.17 -12.21 22.72
C ALA A 502 29.96 -11.74 24.17
N ALA A 503 28.72 -11.45 24.57
CA ALA A 503 28.35 -11.13 25.95
C ALA A 503 27.84 -12.36 26.74
N GLU A 504 28.07 -13.57 26.22
CA GLU A 504 27.72 -14.85 26.85
C GLU A 504 26.20 -15.06 27.06
N ASP A 505 25.34 -14.31 26.37
CA ASP A 505 23.88 -14.54 26.38
C ASP A 505 23.45 -15.44 25.23
N HIS A 506 23.20 -16.72 25.54
CA HIS A 506 22.77 -17.74 24.57
C HIS A 506 21.32 -17.56 24.04
N ARG A 507 20.51 -16.62 24.57
CA ARG A 507 19.09 -16.43 24.18
C ARG A 507 18.93 -15.59 22.91
N TRP A 508 19.61 -15.96 21.83
CA TRP A 508 19.64 -15.16 20.60
C TRP A 508 18.36 -15.28 19.77
N TRP A 509 17.64 -16.42 19.80
CA TRP A 509 16.44 -16.66 18.97
C TRP A 509 15.39 -15.55 19.03
N TRP A 510 15.00 -15.14 20.25
CA TRP A 510 13.99 -14.09 20.44
C TRP A 510 14.55 -12.70 20.21
N ARG A 511 15.79 -12.44 20.63
CA ARG A 511 16.43 -11.14 20.36
C ARG A 511 16.58 -10.91 18.86
N TYR A 512 16.97 -11.95 18.10
CA TYR A 512 17.00 -11.93 16.64
C TYR A 512 15.63 -11.61 16.04
N ALA A 513 14.60 -12.34 16.46
CA ALA A 513 13.23 -12.10 15.97
C ALA A 513 12.75 -10.68 16.29
N PHE A 514 13.05 -10.16 17.47
CA PHE A 514 12.62 -8.81 17.85
C PHE A 514 13.46 -7.70 17.19
N SER A 515 14.77 -7.86 17.08
CA SER A 515 15.66 -6.92 16.38
C SER A 515 15.30 -6.80 14.90
N CYS A 516 14.77 -7.87 14.28
CA CYS A 516 14.31 -7.87 12.89
C CYS A 516 12.87 -7.30 12.74
N ASN A 517 12.01 -7.44 13.76
CA ASN A 517 10.65 -6.90 13.72
C ASN A 517 10.59 -5.40 14.00
N LEU A 518 11.41 -4.86 14.92
CA LEU A 518 11.41 -3.42 15.24
C LEU A 518 12.12 -2.55 14.20
N SER A 519 12.95 -3.14 13.34
CA SER A 519 13.56 -2.47 12.18
C SER A 519 12.60 -2.29 10.99
N ASN A 520 11.42 -2.93 11.04
CA ASN A 520 10.41 -2.93 9.99
C ASN A 520 9.08 -2.27 10.44
N VAL A 521 9.04 -1.69 11.64
CA VAL A 521 7.98 -0.80 12.15
C VAL A 521 8.54 0.61 12.14
#